data_AF-A0A7W0ZX64-F1
#
_entry.id   AF-A0A7W0ZX64-F1
#
_cell.length_a   1.000
_cell.length_b   1.000
_cell.length_c   1.000
_cell.angle_alpha   90.00
_cell.angle_beta   90.00
_cell.angle_gamma   90.00
#
_symmetry.space_group_name_H-M   'P 1'
#
loop_
_entity.id
_entity.type
_entity.pdbx_description
1 polymer ?
#
loop_
_entity_poly.entity_id
_entity_poly.type
_entity_poly.pdbx_seq_one_letter_code
_entity_poly.pdbx_strand_id
1 'polypeptide(L)'
;MKHLFSPTRIVFAIATVLSLTGCELYFGGNDGDGGDRWTYCANDGYYVCSGDDCEWAGPRCPDDPNYTCETNADCAAGCYCQDGVCEEAGFCGEDGQCPDGFHCDEERSSCVPDGCNTSADCEAGEYCDPGTKTCTSSCTCDSDAAAQSQGWGYCDETRGTCEPPNPAGSCGGAVTCNQIMTACPDGQVALISNGCWTGTCGAIASCDVTPGCTSLQHEGDCLGRTADCTSIYQGINCTNPTTGQSCTAGATGCTCESFQFARCSMRTSSAPAMSFLNDEGRLVDVFAN
;
A
#
# COMPACT_ATOMS: atom_id res chain seq x y z
N MET A 1 0.60 69.85 43.22
CA MET A 1 -0.09 69.58 41.94
C MET A 1 0.95 69.25 40.87
N LYS A 2 1.24 67.97 40.68
CA LYS A 2 1.85 67.38 39.48
C LYS A 2 1.22 65.99 39.36
N HIS A 3 0.38 65.84 38.34
CA HIS A 3 -0.07 64.55 37.83
C HIS A 3 1.15 63.82 37.23
N LEU A 4 1.14 62.49 37.21
CA LEU A 4 1.01 61.71 35.96
C LEU A 4 1.38 60.23 36.16
N PHE A 5 0.43 59.40 35.73
CA PHE A 5 0.52 58.03 35.21
C PHE A 5 0.47 56.79 36.14
N SER A 6 -0.45 55.93 35.70
CA SER A 6 -1.09 54.77 36.31
C SER A 6 -0.33 53.47 36.03
N PRO A 7 -0.29 52.49 36.97
CA PRO A 7 0.17 51.14 36.68
C PRO A 7 -1.02 50.27 36.24
N THR A 8 -1.20 50.11 34.94
CA THR A 8 -2.00 49.00 34.42
C THR A 8 -1.44 48.55 33.09
N ARG A 9 -1.24 47.23 32.98
CA ARG A 9 -0.92 46.43 31.78
C ARG A 9 0.57 46.25 31.49
N ILE A 10 1.03 45.01 31.60
CA ILE A 10 1.48 44.15 30.49
C ILE A 10 2.31 43.01 31.13
N VAL A 11 1.65 41.89 31.40
CA VAL A 11 2.33 40.59 31.48
C VAL A 11 2.13 39.98 30.10
N PHE A 12 3.11 40.16 29.22
CA PHE A 12 3.14 39.49 27.92
C PHE A 12 3.86 38.17 28.12
N ALA A 13 3.09 37.08 28.04
CA ALA A 13 3.60 35.73 27.90
C ALA A 13 4.31 35.64 26.54
N ILE A 14 5.62 35.38 26.55
CA ILE A 14 6.37 34.95 25.37
C ILE A 14 6.69 33.47 25.63
N ALA A 15 5.76 32.61 25.23
CA ALA A 15 6.05 31.21 24.96
C ALA A 15 6.57 31.18 23.52
N THR A 16 7.89 31.33 23.36
CA THR A 16 8.54 31.16 22.06
C THR A 16 8.43 29.68 21.69
N VAL A 17 7.60 29.39 20.71
CA VAL A 17 7.54 28.09 20.04
C VAL A 17 8.87 27.93 19.30
N LEU A 18 9.79 27.16 19.89
CA LEU A 18 10.98 26.66 19.20
C LEU A 18 10.51 25.56 18.24
N SER A 19 10.06 25.95 17.05
CA SER A 19 10.02 25.03 15.91
C SER A 19 11.46 24.87 15.43
N LEU A 20 12.19 23.97 16.10
CA LEU A 20 13.51 23.50 15.68
C LEU A 20 13.35 22.86 14.30
N THR A 21 14.02 23.41 13.31
CA THR A 21 14.09 22.87 11.95
C THR A 21 15.31 21.95 11.88
N GLY A 22 15.15 20.74 11.38
CA GLY A 22 15.96 19.58 11.77
C GLY A 22 17.37 19.47 11.18
N CYS A 23 17.68 20.18 10.10
CA CYS A 23 18.98 20.01 9.43
C CYS A 23 20.14 20.76 10.08
N GLU A 24 19.88 21.54 11.14
CA GLU A 24 20.87 22.41 11.77
C GLU A 24 21.59 21.81 12.98
N LEU A 25 21.19 20.63 13.47
CA LEU A 25 21.78 19.99 14.66
C LEU A 25 22.78 18.88 14.30
N TYR A 26 23.76 19.16 13.45
CA TYR A 26 24.95 18.32 13.36
C TYR A 26 25.93 18.72 14.46
N PHE A 27 25.91 17.98 15.58
CA PHE A 27 26.98 18.04 16.57
C PHE A 27 28.17 17.27 16.02
N GLY A 28 29.05 17.95 15.28
CA GLY A 28 30.29 17.37 14.76
C GLY A 28 31.04 16.58 15.83
N GLY A 29 31.53 15.40 15.45
CA GLY A 29 32.21 14.47 16.34
C GLY A 29 33.32 15.16 17.15
N ASN A 30 33.30 14.94 18.47
CA ASN A 30 34.32 15.42 19.38
C ASN A 30 35.66 14.71 19.15
N ASP A 31 36.40 15.11 18.13
CA ASP A 31 37.82 14.79 18.03
C ASP A 31 38.58 15.83 18.87
N GLY A 32 38.86 15.42 20.10
CA GLY A 32 39.51 16.26 21.09
C GLY A 32 40.95 16.58 20.71
N ASP A 33 41.22 17.84 20.39
CA ASP A 33 42.55 18.44 20.47
C ASP A 33 42.46 19.94 20.81
N GLY A 34 42.44 20.25 22.11
CA GLY A 34 43.24 21.32 22.72
C GLY A 34 43.10 22.79 22.30
N GLY A 35 42.06 23.20 21.57
CA GLY A 35 41.79 24.62 21.28
C GLY A 35 40.58 25.15 22.05
N ASP A 36 40.69 26.33 22.64
CA ASP A 36 39.59 27.13 23.20
C ASP A 36 38.59 27.64 22.15
N ARG A 37 38.84 27.34 20.87
CA ARG A 37 38.08 27.77 19.72
C ARG A 37 37.28 26.62 19.10
N TRP A 38 35.97 26.77 19.03
CA TRP A 38 35.03 25.81 18.42
C TRP A 38 34.08 26.53 17.47
N THR A 39 33.44 25.79 16.58
CA THR A 39 32.53 26.35 15.56
C THR A 39 31.11 25.89 15.81
N TYR A 40 30.17 26.81 15.61
CA TYR A 40 28.75 26.62 15.85
C TYR A 40 27.95 27.11 14.64
N CYS A 41 26.98 26.31 14.18
CA CYS A 41 26.08 26.67 13.10
C CYS A 41 24.67 26.84 13.68
N ALA A 42 24.03 27.98 13.41
CA ALA A 42 22.63 28.25 13.74
C ALA A 42 21.89 28.79 12.52
N ASN A 43 20.56 28.83 12.58
CA ASN A 43 19.68 29.35 11.53
C ASN A 43 20.06 30.75 10.98
N ASP A 44 20.66 31.63 11.80
CA ASP A 44 21.05 32.99 11.39
C ASP A 44 22.53 33.13 10.97
N GLY A 45 23.29 32.03 11.01
CA GLY A 45 24.61 31.96 10.41
C GLY A 45 25.60 31.05 11.13
N TYR A 46 26.83 31.18 10.67
CA TYR A 46 28.02 30.54 11.19
C TYR A 46 28.64 31.40 12.27
N TYR A 47 28.99 30.77 13.38
CA TYR A 47 29.62 31.39 14.52
C TYR A 47 30.96 30.72 14.83
N VAL A 48 31.96 31.54 15.12
CA VAL A 48 33.23 31.06 15.67
C VAL A 48 33.26 31.43 17.14
N CYS A 49 33.32 30.40 17.98
CA CYS A 49 33.25 30.53 19.42
C CYS A 49 34.65 30.38 20.04
N SER A 50 34.90 31.16 21.10
CA SER A 50 36.10 31.08 21.93
C SER A 50 35.64 31.03 23.39
N GLY A 51 35.72 29.86 24.02
CA GLY A 51 35.04 29.63 25.31
C GLY A 51 33.52 29.79 25.16
N ASP A 52 32.91 30.71 25.92
CA ASP A 52 31.47 31.01 25.88
C ASP A 52 31.09 32.14 24.89
N ASP A 53 32.07 32.81 24.30
CA ASP A 53 31.84 33.94 23.39
C ASP A 53 31.81 33.47 21.94
N CYS A 54 30.66 33.60 21.28
CA CYS A 54 30.45 33.25 19.87
C CYS A 54 30.26 34.50 19.00
N GLU A 55 31.12 34.67 18.00
CA GLU A 55 31.02 35.78 17.05
C GLU A 55 30.45 35.30 15.71
N TRP A 56 29.50 36.06 15.16
CA TRP A 56 28.96 35.81 13.82
C TRP A 56 30.08 35.97 12.79
N ALA A 57 30.34 34.91 12.05
CA ALA A 57 31.45 34.82 11.10
C ALA A 57 30.97 34.73 9.64
N GLY A 58 29.70 34.41 9.40
CA GLY A 58 29.12 34.47 8.06
C GLY A 58 27.71 33.92 7.99
N PRO A 59 27.00 34.09 6.87
CA PRO A 59 25.68 33.49 6.68
C PRO A 59 25.75 32.00 6.33
N ARG A 60 26.96 31.42 6.21
CA ARG A 60 27.22 30.04 5.76
C ARG A 60 28.41 29.47 6.51
N CYS A 61 28.36 28.19 6.90
CA CYS A 61 29.46 27.52 7.61
C CYS A 61 30.61 27.19 6.64
N PRO A 62 31.85 27.68 6.91
CA PRO A 62 32.97 27.63 5.96
C PRO A 62 33.82 26.35 6.01
N ASP A 63 33.65 25.49 7.02
CA ASP A 63 34.43 24.24 7.18
C ASP A 63 33.60 22.94 7.06
N ASP A 64 32.33 23.01 6.61
CA ASP A 64 31.60 21.81 6.21
C ASP A 64 31.44 21.76 4.68
N PRO A 65 32.38 21.14 3.95
CA PRO A 65 32.24 20.87 2.52
C PRO A 65 31.13 19.85 2.19
N ASN A 66 30.38 19.35 3.17
CA ASN A 66 29.44 18.23 3.09
C ASN A 66 27.96 18.63 3.21
N TYR A 67 27.60 19.89 2.97
CA TYR A 67 26.22 20.17 2.51
C TYR A 67 25.96 19.63 1.09
N THR A 68 26.96 19.00 0.46
CA THR A 68 26.77 18.15 -0.71
C THR A 68 26.53 16.71 -0.33
N CYS A 69 25.53 16.10 -0.96
CA CYS A 69 25.18 14.70 -0.75
C CYS A 69 25.13 13.97 -2.09
N GLU A 70 25.41 12.68 -2.11
CA GLU A 70 25.10 11.81 -3.24
C GLU A 70 23.84 10.99 -2.97
N THR A 71 23.57 10.73 -1.69
CA THR A 71 22.44 9.94 -1.21
C THR A 71 21.84 10.56 0.05
N ASN A 72 20.62 10.17 0.40
CA ASN A 72 20.00 10.61 1.66
C ASN A 72 20.89 10.28 2.86
N ALA A 73 21.63 9.17 2.84
CA ALA A 73 22.52 8.72 3.91
C ALA A 73 23.58 9.77 4.32
N ASP A 74 23.97 10.65 3.40
CA ASP A 74 24.96 11.71 3.63
C ASP A 74 24.39 12.87 4.45
N CYS A 75 23.06 12.99 4.51
CA CYS A 75 22.36 14.07 5.20
C CYS A 75 22.04 13.68 6.65
N ALA A 76 21.93 14.69 7.53
CA ALA A 76 21.49 14.51 8.92
C ALA A 76 20.05 13.99 9.01
N ALA A 77 19.67 13.48 10.20
CA ALA A 77 18.28 13.11 10.45
C ALA A 77 17.37 14.35 10.34
N GLY A 78 16.19 14.18 9.75
CA GLY A 78 15.28 15.26 9.38
C GLY A 78 15.52 15.85 7.98
N CYS A 79 16.50 15.32 7.24
CA CYS A 79 16.93 15.81 5.94
C CYS A 79 16.99 14.71 4.88
N TYR A 80 16.90 15.10 3.63
CA TYR A 80 17.10 14.25 2.46
C TYR A 80 17.99 14.93 1.43
N CYS A 81 18.56 14.14 0.52
CA CYS A 81 19.43 14.64 -0.52
C CYS A 81 18.62 15.00 -1.77
N GLN A 82 18.72 16.26 -2.21
CA GLN A 82 18.12 16.74 -3.44
C GLN A 82 19.13 17.58 -4.24
N ASP A 83 19.31 17.24 -5.51
CA ASP A 83 20.20 17.96 -6.44
C ASP A 83 21.62 18.18 -5.89
N GLY A 84 22.10 17.19 -5.13
CA GLY A 84 23.41 17.21 -4.51
C GLY A 84 23.50 18.13 -3.29
N VAL A 85 22.37 18.49 -2.67
CA VAL A 85 22.28 19.31 -1.46
C VAL A 85 21.31 18.69 -0.46
N CYS A 86 21.62 18.72 0.84
CA CYS A 86 20.70 18.28 1.87
C CYS A 86 19.58 19.30 2.12
N GLU A 87 18.33 18.90 1.87
CA GLU A 87 17.11 19.68 2.11
C GLU A 87 16.33 19.18 3.32
N GLU A 88 15.62 20.11 3.98
CA GLU A 88 14.77 19.80 5.14
C GLU A 88 13.46 19.14 4.73
N ALA A 89 13.14 18.02 5.36
CA ALA A 89 11.85 17.34 5.21
C ALA A 89 11.14 17.05 6.55
N GLY A 90 11.88 17.13 7.68
CA GLY A 90 11.33 16.93 9.02
C GLY A 90 11.60 15.53 9.58
N PHE A 91 11.43 15.39 10.89
CA PHE A 91 11.62 14.13 11.61
C PHE A 91 10.34 13.30 11.65
N CYS A 92 10.51 11.99 11.62
CA CYS A 92 9.41 11.04 11.73
C CYS A 92 9.88 9.74 12.41
N GLY A 93 8.91 8.96 12.87
CA GLY A 93 9.06 7.55 13.25
C GLY A 93 8.00 6.64 12.61
N GLU A 94 7.08 7.21 11.83
CA GLU A 94 6.12 6.51 10.97
C GLU A 94 5.64 7.45 9.86
N ASP A 95 5.18 6.91 8.72
CA ASP A 95 4.79 7.68 7.53
C ASP A 95 3.75 8.79 7.82
N GLY A 96 2.81 8.52 8.72
CA GLY A 96 1.74 9.47 9.06
C GLY A 96 2.20 10.78 9.71
N GLN A 97 3.49 10.89 10.04
CA GLN A 97 4.10 12.10 10.60
C GLN A 97 4.71 13.00 9.53
N CYS A 98 4.88 12.50 8.31
CA CYS A 98 5.44 13.26 7.20
C CYS A 98 4.36 14.07 6.45
N PRO A 99 4.73 15.21 5.85
CA PRO A 99 3.82 15.98 5.00
C PRO A 99 3.43 15.21 3.74
N ASP A 100 2.34 15.64 3.09
CA ASP A 100 1.85 15.01 1.85
C ASP A 100 2.97 14.91 0.78
N GLY A 101 3.16 13.72 0.21
CA GLY A 101 4.20 13.42 -0.78
C GLY A 101 5.56 13.03 -0.18
N PHE A 102 5.60 12.75 1.12
CA PHE A 102 6.77 12.24 1.84
C PHE A 102 6.37 11.02 2.67
N HIS A 103 7.32 10.10 2.87
CA HIS A 103 7.21 8.98 3.80
C HIS A 103 8.37 8.99 4.78
N CYS A 104 8.29 8.12 5.79
CA CYS A 104 9.29 8.05 6.82
C CYS A 104 10.37 7.03 6.48
N ASP A 105 11.61 7.51 6.31
CA ASP A 105 12.79 6.67 6.47
C ASP A 105 12.98 6.45 7.98
N GLU A 106 12.38 5.37 8.51
CA GLU A 106 12.40 5.05 9.95
C GLU A 106 13.82 4.84 10.49
N GLU A 107 14.73 4.26 9.68
CA GLU A 107 16.12 4.02 10.07
C GLU A 107 16.85 5.34 10.31
N ARG A 108 16.57 6.35 9.49
CA ARG A 108 17.14 7.70 9.61
C ARG A 108 16.25 8.67 10.40
N SER A 109 15.06 8.24 10.82
CA SER A 109 14.02 9.08 11.43
C SER A 109 13.77 10.38 10.64
N SER A 110 13.75 10.29 9.31
CA SER A 110 13.71 11.43 8.39
C SER A 110 12.59 11.27 7.38
N CYS A 111 11.79 12.31 7.17
CA CYS A 111 10.88 12.33 6.04
C CYS A 111 11.69 12.43 4.75
N VAL A 112 11.30 11.69 3.73
CA VAL A 112 11.94 11.69 2.41
C VAL A 112 10.85 11.71 1.33
N PRO A 113 11.06 12.37 0.17
CA PRO A 113 10.05 12.44 -0.86
C PRO A 113 9.65 11.05 -1.36
N ASP A 114 8.36 10.88 -1.66
CA ASP A 114 7.85 9.66 -2.27
C ASP A 114 8.35 9.55 -3.73
N GLY A 115 9.01 8.44 -4.03
CA GLY A 115 9.38 8.08 -5.41
C GLY A 115 8.22 7.43 -6.17
N CYS A 116 7.27 6.83 -5.45
CA CYS A 116 6.07 6.19 -6.00
C CYS A 116 4.97 6.07 -4.94
N ASN A 117 3.70 6.06 -5.37
CA ASN A 117 2.55 5.74 -4.53
C ASN A 117 2.02 4.32 -4.79
N THR A 118 2.13 3.89 -6.05
CA THR A 118 1.70 2.59 -6.54
C THR A 118 2.74 2.06 -7.51
N SER A 119 2.76 0.75 -7.74
CA SER A 119 3.65 0.17 -8.74
C SER A 119 3.40 0.72 -10.16
N ALA A 120 2.22 1.29 -10.43
CA ALA A 120 1.94 1.96 -11.70
C ALA A 120 2.75 3.25 -11.92
N ASP A 121 3.33 3.84 -10.87
CA ASP A 121 4.21 5.01 -10.96
C ASP A 121 5.63 4.61 -11.39
N CYS A 122 5.97 3.32 -11.35
CA CYS A 122 7.29 2.79 -11.66
C CYS A 122 7.39 2.22 -13.08
N GLU A 123 8.62 2.14 -13.60
CA GLU A 123 8.86 1.57 -14.93
C GLU A 123 8.62 0.04 -14.95
N ALA A 124 8.48 -0.52 -16.15
CA ALA A 124 8.33 -1.97 -16.31
C ALA A 124 9.59 -2.69 -15.83
N GLY A 125 9.40 -3.72 -15.00
CA GLY A 125 10.49 -4.40 -14.29
C GLY A 125 10.81 -3.77 -12.93
N GLU A 126 10.03 -2.79 -12.47
CA GLU A 126 10.13 -2.19 -11.14
C GLU A 126 8.77 -2.13 -10.44
N TYR A 127 8.75 -2.35 -9.14
CA TYR A 127 7.55 -2.21 -8.32
C TYR A 127 7.73 -1.11 -7.28
N CYS A 128 6.62 -0.57 -6.79
CA CYS A 128 6.67 0.40 -5.72
C CYS A 128 6.73 -0.34 -4.38
N ASP A 129 7.85 -0.24 -3.67
CA ASP A 129 7.94 -0.77 -2.32
C ASP A 129 7.04 0.06 -1.38
N PRO A 130 6.03 -0.55 -0.73
CA PRO A 130 5.08 0.20 0.08
C PRO A 130 5.70 0.78 1.36
N GLY A 131 6.83 0.25 1.83
CA GLY A 131 7.53 0.71 3.03
C GLY A 131 8.56 1.80 2.73
N THR A 132 9.27 1.72 1.62
CA THR A 132 10.28 2.74 1.25
C THR A 132 9.79 3.73 0.19
N LYS A 133 8.55 3.60 -0.31
CA LYS A 133 7.94 4.40 -1.39
C LYS A 133 8.90 4.70 -2.56
N THR A 134 9.75 3.73 -2.89
CA THR A 134 10.71 3.83 -3.97
C THR A 134 10.48 2.72 -4.98
N CYS A 135 10.69 3.05 -6.26
CA CYS A 135 10.68 2.07 -7.32
C CYS A 135 11.89 1.14 -7.16
N THR A 136 11.60 -0.11 -6.84
CA THR A 136 12.61 -1.15 -6.62
C THR A 136 12.60 -2.09 -7.81
N SER A 137 13.78 -2.37 -8.36
CA SER A 137 13.93 -3.31 -9.47
C SER A 137 13.49 -4.72 -9.06
N SER A 138 12.66 -5.33 -9.90
CA SER A 138 12.21 -6.70 -9.79
C SER A 138 12.56 -7.50 -11.06
N CYS A 139 11.64 -8.35 -11.53
CA CYS A 139 11.80 -9.06 -12.79
C CYS A 139 10.74 -8.67 -13.82
N THR A 140 11.03 -9.00 -15.06
CA THR A 140 10.03 -9.05 -16.12
C THR A 140 9.33 -10.42 -16.12
N CYS A 141 8.03 -10.43 -16.31
CA CYS A 141 7.22 -11.65 -16.35
C CYS A 141 6.05 -11.50 -17.33
N ASP A 142 5.60 -12.63 -17.86
CA ASP A 142 4.39 -12.72 -18.71
C ASP A 142 3.26 -13.51 -18.04
N SER A 143 3.50 -14.01 -16.82
CA SER A 143 2.55 -14.78 -16.01
C SER A 143 3.04 -14.93 -14.58
N ASP A 144 2.11 -15.16 -13.66
CA ASP A 144 2.42 -15.48 -12.25
C ASP A 144 3.39 -16.66 -12.11
N ALA A 145 3.22 -17.70 -12.93
CA ALA A 145 4.10 -18.86 -12.92
C ALA A 145 5.55 -18.46 -13.27
N ALA A 146 5.72 -17.50 -14.19
CA ALA A 146 7.04 -16.99 -14.55
C ALA A 146 7.65 -16.14 -13.42
N ALA A 147 6.86 -15.30 -12.75
CA ALA A 147 7.31 -14.53 -11.59
C ALA A 147 7.73 -15.46 -10.43
N GLN A 148 6.90 -16.46 -10.10
CA GLN A 148 7.18 -17.44 -9.04
C GLN A 148 8.41 -18.30 -9.33
N SER A 149 8.64 -18.65 -10.60
CA SER A 149 9.87 -19.37 -11.00
C SER A 149 11.15 -18.57 -10.74
N GLN A 150 11.03 -17.24 -10.64
CA GLN A 150 12.11 -16.31 -10.34
C GLN A 150 12.15 -15.91 -8.86
N GLY A 151 11.28 -16.50 -8.01
CA GLY A 151 11.23 -16.25 -6.57
C GLY A 151 10.36 -15.05 -6.16
N TRP A 152 9.54 -14.52 -7.07
CA TRP A 152 8.62 -13.41 -6.81
C TRP A 152 7.19 -13.91 -6.53
N GLY A 153 6.32 -13.02 -6.02
CA GLY A 153 4.97 -13.40 -5.61
C GLY A 153 4.05 -13.66 -6.79
N TYR A 154 3.86 -12.63 -7.63
CA TYR A 154 2.97 -12.67 -8.79
C TYR A 154 3.48 -11.74 -9.89
N CYS A 155 2.84 -11.79 -11.04
CA CYS A 155 3.12 -10.92 -12.16
C CYS A 155 2.00 -9.90 -12.34
N ASP A 156 2.33 -8.61 -12.35
CA ASP A 156 1.47 -7.61 -12.99
C ASP A 156 1.60 -7.80 -14.50
N GLU A 157 0.67 -8.51 -15.13
CA GLU A 157 0.76 -8.84 -16.56
C GLU A 157 0.48 -7.64 -17.46
N THR A 158 -0.08 -6.55 -16.93
CA THR A 158 -0.27 -5.31 -17.70
C THR A 158 1.07 -4.60 -17.89
N ARG A 159 1.89 -4.58 -16.84
CA ARG A 159 3.24 -3.98 -16.86
C ARG A 159 4.34 -5.00 -17.17
N GLY A 160 4.01 -6.28 -17.19
CA GLY A 160 4.97 -7.38 -17.29
C GLY A 160 6.00 -7.38 -16.16
N THR A 161 5.58 -7.03 -14.95
CA THR A 161 6.48 -6.75 -13.82
C THR A 161 6.20 -7.65 -12.64
N CYS A 162 7.25 -8.19 -12.04
CA CYS A 162 7.14 -9.03 -10.86
C CYS A 162 6.90 -8.18 -9.61
N GLU A 163 5.96 -8.61 -8.79
CA GLU A 163 5.61 -7.94 -7.54
C GLU A 163 5.98 -8.86 -6.36
N PRO A 164 6.42 -8.30 -5.22
CA PRO A 164 6.72 -9.10 -4.04
C PRO A 164 5.45 -9.81 -3.53
N PRO A 165 5.58 -10.97 -2.89
CA PRO A 165 4.44 -11.61 -2.25
C PRO A 165 3.92 -10.69 -1.13
N ASN A 166 2.62 -10.38 -1.16
CA ASN A 166 1.98 -9.76 0.00
C ASN A 166 2.18 -10.70 1.20
N PRO A 167 2.78 -10.25 2.32
CA PRO A 167 2.98 -11.11 3.50
C PRO A 167 1.67 -11.64 4.08
N ALA A 168 0.53 -10.99 3.79
CA ALA A 168 -0.81 -11.47 4.15
C ALA A 168 -1.35 -12.57 3.21
N GLY A 169 -0.73 -12.79 2.05
CA GLY A 169 -1.22 -13.60 0.93
C GLY A 169 -1.88 -12.75 -0.17
N SER A 170 -1.89 -13.25 -1.40
CA SER A 170 -2.51 -12.59 -2.56
C SER A 170 -3.97 -13.00 -2.71
N CYS A 171 -4.80 -12.15 -3.30
CA CYS A 171 -6.17 -12.50 -3.69
C CYS A 171 -6.25 -13.32 -4.99
N GLY A 172 -5.13 -13.44 -5.71
CA GLY A 172 -5.02 -14.14 -6.98
C GLY A 172 -4.66 -15.62 -6.83
N GLY A 173 -5.01 -16.39 -7.86
CA GLY A 173 -4.68 -17.82 -7.96
C GLY A 173 -5.75 -18.76 -7.43
N ALA A 174 -5.49 -20.06 -7.60
CA ALA A 174 -6.34 -21.13 -7.09
C ALA A 174 -5.72 -21.76 -5.84
N VAL A 175 -6.55 -22.05 -4.83
CA VAL A 175 -6.13 -22.87 -3.70
C VAL A 175 -5.88 -24.30 -4.20
N THR A 176 -4.63 -24.71 -4.26
CA THR A 176 -4.21 -26.05 -4.69
C THR A 176 -3.87 -26.97 -3.52
N CYS A 177 -3.64 -26.40 -2.34
CA CYS A 177 -3.34 -27.17 -1.13
C CYS A 177 -4.60 -27.85 -0.57
N ASN A 178 -4.44 -29.09 -0.11
CA ASN A 178 -5.52 -29.89 0.47
C ASN A 178 -5.82 -29.46 1.93
N GLN A 179 -6.27 -28.22 2.08
CA GLN A 179 -6.69 -27.64 3.36
C GLN A 179 -8.19 -27.35 3.33
N ILE A 180 -8.83 -27.47 4.49
CA ILE A 180 -10.25 -27.13 4.64
C ILE A 180 -10.34 -25.61 4.63
N MET A 181 -10.74 -25.05 3.49
CA MET A 181 -11.01 -23.61 3.36
C MET A 181 -12.35 -23.28 4.02
N THR A 182 -12.33 -22.39 5.01
CA THR A 182 -13.56 -21.78 5.52
C THR A 182 -14.00 -20.71 4.52
N ALA A 183 -15.30 -20.67 4.19
CA ALA A 183 -15.83 -19.62 3.33
C ALA A 183 -15.58 -18.25 3.95
N CYS A 184 -14.99 -17.34 3.18
CA CYS A 184 -14.77 -15.96 3.62
C CYS A 184 -16.12 -15.24 3.78
N PRO A 185 -16.20 -14.14 4.55
CA PRO A 185 -17.39 -13.27 4.55
C PRO A 185 -17.67 -12.64 3.19
N ASP A 186 -18.90 -12.13 3.01
CA ASP A 186 -19.29 -11.35 1.81
C ASP A 186 -18.37 -10.14 1.62
N GLY A 187 -17.99 -9.85 0.38
CA GLY A 187 -17.01 -8.81 0.06
C GLY A 187 -15.54 -9.22 0.30
N GLN A 188 -15.27 -10.48 0.64
CA GLN A 188 -13.92 -10.98 0.91
C GLN A 188 -13.58 -12.26 0.15
N VAL A 189 -12.29 -12.43 -0.14
CA VAL A 189 -11.72 -13.63 -0.75
C VAL A 189 -10.61 -14.22 0.11
N ALA A 190 -10.37 -15.51 -0.06
CA ALA A 190 -9.30 -16.21 0.63
C ALA A 190 -7.95 -15.66 0.18
N LEU A 191 -7.09 -15.32 1.14
CA LEU A 191 -5.72 -14.92 0.82
C LEU A 191 -4.88 -16.19 0.59
N ILE A 192 -4.12 -16.19 -0.50
CA ILE A 192 -3.38 -17.35 -0.99
C ILE A 192 -1.89 -17.03 -0.95
N SER A 193 -1.10 -17.92 -0.36
CA SER A 193 0.36 -17.87 -0.38
C SER A 193 0.90 -19.23 -0.81
N ASN A 194 1.76 -19.25 -1.83
CA ASN A 194 2.32 -20.47 -2.42
C ASN A 194 1.24 -21.51 -2.81
N GLY A 195 0.10 -21.04 -3.33
CA GLY A 195 -1.04 -21.90 -3.69
C GLY A 195 -1.84 -22.45 -2.50
N CYS A 196 -1.48 -22.12 -1.27
CA CYS A 196 -2.20 -22.48 -0.06
C CYS A 196 -3.01 -21.31 0.48
N TRP A 197 -4.18 -21.61 1.04
CA TRP A 197 -4.93 -20.63 1.82
C TRP A 197 -4.13 -20.28 3.09
N THR A 198 -3.93 -18.99 3.35
CA THR A 198 -3.17 -18.50 4.51
C THR A 198 -3.93 -18.63 5.83
N GLY A 199 -5.23 -18.96 5.78
CA GLY A 199 -6.12 -18.96 6.95
C GLY A 199 -6.82 -17.62 7.18
N THR A 200 -6.53 -16.61 6.36
CA THR A 200 -7.13 -15.28 6.43
C THR A 200 -7.91 -14.94 5.16
N CYS A 201 -8.81 -13.97 5.28
CA CYS A 201 -9.61 -13.44 4.19
C CYS A 201 -9.24 -11.96 4.00
N GLY A 202 -9.19 -11.50 2.75
CA GLY A 202 -8.92 -10.13 2.37
C GLY A 202 -10.12 -9.51 1.66
N ALA A 203 -10.33 -8.20 1.83
CA ALA A 203 -11.40 -7.50 1.14
C ALA A 203 -11.15 -7.46 -0.37
N ILE A 204 -12.15 -7.82 -1.18
CA ILE A 204 -12.04 -7.84 -2.64
C ILE A 204 -11.63 -6.46 -3.19
N ALA A 205 -12.17 -5.38 -2.59
CA ALA A 205 -11.86 -4.01 -2.98
C ALA A 205 -10.42 -3.56 -2.64
N SER A 206 -9.75 -4.29 -1.74
CA SER A 206 -8.37 -4.00 -1.32
C SER A 206 -7.39 -5.06 -1.83
N CYS A 207 -7.84 -5.90 -2.76
CA CYS A 207 -6.99 -6.90 -3.35
C CYS A 207 -5.94 -6.27 -4.26
N ASP A 208 -4.72 -6.77 -4.12
CA ASP A 208 -3.57 -6.52 -4.97
C ASP A 208 -3.85 -6.88 -6.44
N VAL A 209 -4.58 -7.97 -6.63
CA VAL A 209 -5.00 -8.45 -7.95
C VAL A 209 -6.48 -8.79 -7.98
N THR A 210 -7.07 -8.66 -9.16
CA THR A 210 -8.48 -9.00 -9.35
C THR A 210 -8.68 -10.52 -9.15
N PRO A 211 -9.48 -10.97 -8.16
CA PRO A 211 -9.62 -12.40 -7.87
C PRO A 211 -10.16 -13.21 -9.05
N GLY A 212 -9.85 -14.49 -9.17
CA GLY A 212 -10.52 -15.35 -10.15
C GLY A 212 -12.02 -15.47 -9.85
N CYS A 213 -12.88 -15.58 -10.87
CA CYS A 213 -14.33 -15.74 -10.65
C CYS A 213 -14.63 -16.93 -9.73
N THR A 214 -13.87 -18.02 -9.82
CA THR A 214 -14.06 -19.20 -8.96
C THR A 214 -13.72 -18.96 -7.48
N SER A 215 -12.98 -17.89 -7.18
CA SER A 215 -12.63 -17.49 -5.82
C SER A 215 -13.71 -16.64 -5.16
N LEU A 216 -14.69 -16.13 -5.92
CA LEU A 216 -15.85 -15.40 -5.42
C LEU A 216 -16.88 -16.41 -4.89
N GLN A 217 -16.99 -16.49 -3.57
CA GLN A 217 -17.82 -17.48 -2.87
C GLN A 217 -19.25 -17.00 -2.61
N HIS A 218 -19.52 -15.70 -2.81
CA HIS A 218 -20.83 -15.11 -2.60
C HIS A 218 -21.45 -14.59 -3.89
N GLU A 219 -22.77 -14.63 -3.92
CA GLU A 219 -23.56 -14.17 -5.04
C GLU A 219 -23.36 -12.67 -5.28
N GLY A 220 -23.35 -11.86 -4.22
CA GLY A 220 -23.15 -10.41 -4.31
C GLY A 220 -21.84 -10.05 -5.00
N ASP A 221 -20.75 -10.69 -4.58
CA ASP A 221 -19.42 -10.52 -5.17
C ASP A 221 -19.37 -10.92 -6.65
N CYS A 222 -20.00 -12.04 -7.01
CA CYS A 222 -20.08 -12.51 -8.39
C CYS A 222 -20.92 -11.58 -9.28
N LEU A 223 -22.07 -11.11 -8.77
CA LEU A 223 -22.94 -10.16 -9.45
C LEU A 223 -22.30 -8.76 -9.55
N GLY A 224 -21.34 -8.44 -8.69
CA GLY A 224 -20.50 -7.25 -8.83
C GLY A 224 -19.61 -7.28 -10.08
N ARG A 225 -19.37 -8.47 -10.64
CA ARG A 225 -18.47 -8.71 -11.78
C ARG A 225 -19.16 -9.32 -12.99
N THR A 226 -20.29 -8.74 -13.39
CA THR A 226 -21.01 -9.19 -14.60
C THR A 226 -20.28 -8.95 -15.92
N ALA A 227 -19.13 -8.27 -15.94
CA ALA A 227 -18.38 -8.06 -17.18
C ALA A 227 -17.72 -9.37 -17.64
N ASP A 228 -17.23 -10.17 -16.70
CA ASP A 228 -16.34 -11.31 -16.92
C ASP A 228 -16.76 -12.57 -16.15
N CYS A 229 -17.53 -12.43 -15.06
CA CYS A 229 -18.08 -13.53 -14.29
C CYS A 229 -19.59 -13.76 -14.54
N THR A 230 -20.04 -14.99 -14.31
CA THR A 230 -21.43 -15.42 -14.32
C THR A 230 -21.75 -16.22 -13.06
N SER A 231 -22.92 -15.97 -12.48
CA SER A 231 -23.41 -16.72 -11.31
C SER A 231 -24.07 -18.01 -11.77
N ILE A 232 -23.66 -19.12 -11.15
CA ILE A 232 -24.22 -20.43 -11.40
C ILE A 232 -25.15 -20.79 -10.24
N TYR A 233 -26.40 -21.12 -10.57
CA TYR A 233 -27.40 -21.53 -9.60
C TYR A 233 -27.68 -23.02 -9.69
N GLN A 234 -27.91 -23.62 -8.52
CA GLN A 234 -28.35 -24.98 -8.37
C GLN A 234 -29.84 -24.99 -7.98
N GLY A 235 -30.63 -25.74 -8.72
CA GLY A 235 -32.05 -25.94 -8.39
C GLY A 235 -32.24 -26.86 -7.19
N ILE A 236 -33.22 -26.55 -6.36
CA ILE A 236 -33.62 -27.31 -5.17
C ILE A 236 -34.96 -28.00 -5.42
N ASN A 237 -35.06 -29.26 -5.00
CA ASN A 237 -36.24 -30.12 -5.15
C ASN A 237 -36.79 -30.17 -6.60
N CYS A 238 -35.88 -30.25 -7.58
CA CYS A 238 -36.26 -30.33 -8.99
C CYS A 238 -36.97 -31.64 -9.33
N THR A 239 -38.16 -31.55 -9.91
CA THR A 239 -38.93 -32.71 -10.39
C THR A 239 -39.35 -32.52 -11.85
N ASN A 240 -39.48 -33.65 -12.56
CA ASN A 240 -40.07 -33.64 -13.89
C ASN A 240 -41.60 -33.62 -13.75
N PRO A 241 -42.30 -32.59 -14.26
CA PRO A 241 -43.75 -32.45 -14.09
C PRO A 241 -44.55 -33.55 -14.80
N THR A 242 -43.95 -34.25 -15.75
CA THR A 242 -44.59 -35.35 -16.50
C THR A 242 -44.46 -36.68 -15.77
N THR A 243 -43.30 -36.97 -15.16
CA THR A 243 -43.01 -38.27 -14.54
C THR A 243 -43.06 -38.25 -13.01
N GLY A 244 -43.03 -37.07 -12.38
CA GLY A 244 -42.95 -36.89 -10.94
C GLY A 244 -41.60 -37.32 -10.33
N GLN A 245 -40.62 -37.68 -11.16
CA GLN A 245 -39.31 -38.14 -10.69
C GLN A 245 -38.37 -36.97 -10.41
N SER A 246 -37.47 -37.17 -9.46
CA SER A 246 -36.36 -36.25 -9.18
C SER A 246 -35.49 -36.07 -10.42
N CYS A 247 -35.14 -34.83 -10.70
CA CYS A 247 -34.23 -34.51 -11.80
C CYS A 247 -32.77 -34.83 -11.43
N THR A 248 -31.97 -35.07 -12.49
CA THR A 248 -30.51 -35.24 -12.43
C THR A 248 -29.84 -34.17 -13.31
N ALA A 249 -28.55 -33.91 -13.07
CA ALA A 249 -27.86 -32.80 -13.72
C ALA A 249 -27.84 -32.92 -15.25
N GLY A 250 -28.23 -31.84 -15.92
CA GLY A 250 -28.39 -31.79 -17.38
C GLY A 250 -29.72 -32.32 -17.92
N ALA A 251 -30.66 -32.74 -17.07
CA ALA A 251 -32.01 -33.11 -17.50
C ALA A 251 -32.79 -31.88 -18.00
N THR A 252 -33.47 -32.02 -19.14
CA THR A 252 -34.31 -30.97 -19.73
C THR A 252 -35.77 -31.12 -19.30
N GLY A 253 -36.49 -29.99 -19.17
CA GLY A 253 -37.90 -29.99 -18.79
C GLY A 253 -38.19 -30.18 -17.30
N CYS A 254 -37.19 -29.95 -16.44
CA CYS A 254 -37.34 -29.99 -14.99
C CYS A 254 -37.89 -28.68 -14.44
N THR A 255 -38.76 -28.77 -13.43
CA THR A 255 -39.24 -27.62 -12.65
C THR A 255 -38.70 -27.74 -11.23
N CYS A 256 -38.04 -26.70 -10.73
CA CYS A 256 -37.48 -26.66 -9.39
C CYS A 256 -38.33 -25.77 -8.48
N GLU A 257 -38.35 -26.08 -7.19
CA GLU A 257 -39.09 -25.32 -6.17
C GLU A 257 -38.42 -23.97 -5.90
N SER A 258 -37.08 -23.97 -5.82
CA SER A 258 -36.26 -22.78 -5.65
C SER A 258 -34.89 -22.98 -6.30
N PHE A 259 -34.12 -21.90 -6.36
CA PHE A 259 -32.74 -21.90 -6.84
C PHE A 259 -31.85 -21.25 -5.78
N GLN A 260 -30.68 -21.83 -5.55
CA GLN A 260 -29.67 -21.26 -4.66
C GLN A 260 -28.38 -20.99 -5.44
N PHE A 261 -27.68 -19.93 -5.10
CA PHE A 261 -26.35 -19.67 -5.64
C PHE A 261 -25.43 -20.84 -5.30
N ALA A 262 -24.79 -21.40 -6.32
CA ALA A 262 -23.91 -22.55 -6.17
C ALA A 262 -22.44 -22.13 -6.22
N ARG A 263 -22.07 -21.33 -7.22
CA ARG A 263 -20.70 -20.82 -7.40
C ARG A 263 -20.67 -19.73 -8.45
N CYS A 264 -19.57 -19.00 -8.48
CA CYS A 264 -19.23 -18.08 -9.56
C CYS A 264 -18.30 -18.75 -10.58
N SER A 265 -18.45 -18.42 -11.86
CA SER A 265 -17.63 -18.96 -12.95
C SER A 265 -17.30 -17.89 -13.99
N MET A 266 -16.28 -18.13 -14.81
CA MET A 266 -16.00 -17.26 -15.95
C MET A 266 -17.13 -17.37 -16.98
N ARG A 267 -17.46 -16.26 -17.64
CA ARG A 267 -18.35 -16.27 -18.81
C ARG A 267 -17.67 -17.03 -19.94
N THR A 268 -18.04 -18.30 -20.10
CA THR A 268 -17.65 -19.06 -21.29
C THR A 268 -18.65 -18.77 -22.39
N SER A 269 -18.17 -18.37 -23.56
CA SER A 269 -18.99 -18.03 -24.73
C SER A 269 -19.67 -19.24 -25.40
N SER A 270 -19.81 -20.39 -24.72
CA SER A 270 -20.17 -21.66 -25.38
C SER A 270 -20.91 -22.72 -24.55
N ALA A 271 -21.42 -22.44 -23.34
CA ALA A 271 -22.27 -23.41 -22.64
C ALA A 271 -23.76 -23.20 -23.00
N PRO A 272 -24.53 -24.24 -23.36
CA PRO A 272 -25.98 -24.15 -23.50
C PRO A 272 -26.60 -24.15 -22.11
N ALA A 273 -26.47 -23.04 -21.39
CA ALA A 273 -27.23 -22.82 -20.17
C ALA A 273 -28.64 -22.38 -20.56
N MET A 274 -29.67 -22.93 -19.89
CA MET A 274 -30.99 -22.31 -19.93
C MET A 274 -30.85 -20.97 -19.20
N SER A 275 -30.89 -19.89 -19.95
CA SER A 275 -30.85 -18.54 -19.41
C SER A 275 -32.21 -18.22 -18.79
N PHE A 276 -32.27 -18.08 -17.48
CA PHE A 276 -33.45 -17.58 -16.79
C PHE A 276 -33.23 -16.13 -16.37
N LEU A 277 -34.31 -15.36 -16.23
CA LEU A 277 -34.25 -14.05 -15.58
C LEU A 277 -34.37 -14.27 -14.07
N ASN A 278 -33.41 -13.79 -13.28
CA ASN A 278 -33.54 -13.74 -11.82
C ASN A 278 -34.66 -12.74 -11.41
N ASP A 279 -34.95 -12.64 -10.11
CA ASP A 279 -35.98 -11.71 -9.58
C ASP A 279 -35.67 -10.22 -9.88
N GLU A 280 -34.45 -9.91 -10.34
CA GLU A 280 -34.03 -8.59 -10.79
C GLU A 280 -34.04 -8.42 -12.33
N GLY A 281 -34.53 -9.41 -13.08
CA GLY A 281 -34.61 -9.35 -14.54
C GLY A 281 -33.28 -9.53 -15.28
N ARG A 282 -32.29 -10.21 -14.68
CA ARG A 282 -30.97 -10.49 -15.29
C ARG A 282 -30.81 -11.96 -15.69
N LEU A 283 -30.20 -12.20 -16.86
CA LEU A 283 -29.93 -13.54 -17.39
C LEU A 283 -28.91 -14.27 -16.49
N VAL A 284 -29.29 -15.45 -16.01
CA VAL A 284 -28.47 -16.34 -15.16
C VAL A 284 -28.44 -17.75 -15.73
N ASP A 285 -27.30 -18.43 -15.57
CA ASP A 285 -27.06 -19.78 -16.06
C ASP A 285 -27.43 -20.81 -14.99
N VAL A 286 -28.40 -21.68 -15.30
CA VAL A 286 -28.95 -22.64 -14.33
C VAL A 286 -28.63 -24.09 -14.73
N PHE A 287 -28.12 -24.87 -13.78
CA PHE A 287 -27.97 -26.32 -13.93
C PHE A 287 -28.94 -27.04 -12.98
N ALA A 288 -29.68 -28.01 -13.52
CA ALA A 288 -30.35 -29.00 -12.68
C ALA A 288 -29.30 -29.85 -11.95
N ASN A 289 -29.64 -30.36 -10.76
CA ASN A 289 -28.84 -31.30 -9.98
C ASN A 289 -29.14 -32.72 -10.40
#